data_AF-K9UHZ9-F1
#
_entry.id   AF-K9UHZ9-F1
#
_cell.length_a   1.000
_cell.length_b   1.000
_cell.length_c   1.000
_cell.angle_alpha   90.00
_cell.angle_beta   90.00
_cell.angle_gamma   90.00
#
_symmetry.space_group_name_H-M   'P 1'
#
loop_
_entity.id
_entity.type
_entity.pdbx_description
1 polymer ?
#
loop_
_entity_poly.entity_id
_entity_poly.type
_entity_poly.pdbx_seq_one_letter_code
_entity_poly.pdbx_strand_id
1 'polypeptide(L)'
;MKTWLVTCGIVTPLVIILPAAAIAPTEVSRIAKSVTVAIKTPDERGSGAIIDRNGNTYTVLTAAHVVKKTGSQYTIELSDGQKYPVSARQISPTGNIDLAIVKFQSDRTYPVVKIGNSNDAVEGSLAYVAGFPLETAAISQSVYTFSDGKITANSSKPFSNGYSIVYSCNTLPGMSGGPVLNDRGELIAVHGRGDIQENKATANANVFVKTGFNLGIPANTFVQIAGSMGVKIGGKTAPVIATQPRTTTADDFFVTAATKFRQGDYPGAIQGFDRAIATKPNYTAAYIARAEANLYLDNEEEVIRDANRALNLNPRSDDAYALRGGGKIGIGDAKGAFADLDRAIALNPRNPRGYFYRGFGQMQYGDPTQALQSIDKALAIDPNLSDAYAVRAVAKYLLGEPQAAESDFARALQINANNFLAYVYRGFIRVVAGKKETGFADLQKAIAISPKNAIGYSLRGQAYANTGDYARAISEYNRALQIKPNYGSAYANRGVAHMQQQNFKQGLADVEKALKLNPSNETAYQGRAIYYINQKDFRRSLADATRASQINGASPDSYVIQGVSYIGLGNRERAKIALQKAAQLYEKRGNRGKDYQDTLALLKLLS
;
A
#
# COMPACT_ATOMS: atom_id res chain seq x y z
N MET A 1 19.43 69.79 51.99
CA MET A 1 18.49 68.84 51.36
C MET A 1 19.31 67.72 50.71
N LYS A 2 19.23 66.49 51.21
CA LYS A 2 19.77 65.27 50.57
C LYS A 2 18.59 64.32 50.36
N THR A 3 18.21 64.10 49.12
CA THR A 3 17.12 63.20 48.71
C THR A 3 17.66 61.77 48.61
N TRP A 4 17.07 60.84 49.37
CA TRP A 4 17.33 59.41 49.26
C TRP A 4 16.29 58.80 48.31
N LEU A 5 16.74 58.16 47.23
CA LEU A 5 15.93 57.35 46.33
C LEU A 5 16.03 55.88 46.79
N VAL A 6 14.94 55.33 47.31
CA VAL A 6 14.79 53.91 47.61
C VAL A 6 14.12 53.25 46.39
N THR A 7 14.88 52.44 45.66
CA THR A 7 14.33 51.57 44.61
C THR A 7 14.02 50.18 45.18
N CYS A 8 12.73 49.88 45.34
CA CYS A 8 12.24 48.52 45.58
C CYS A 8 12.35 47.69 44.29
N GLY A 9 13.29 46.75 44.25
CA GLY A 9 13.36 45.73 43.19
C GLY A 9 12.39 44.60 43.47
N ILE A 10 11.37 44.43 42.62
CA ILE A 10 10.50 43.25 42.65
C ILE A 10 11.24 42.11 41.94
N VAL A 11 11.61 41.08 42.69
CA VAL A 11 12.14 39.83 42.13
C VAL A 11 10.98 38.87 41.90
N THR A 12 10.52 38.75 40.65
CA THR A 12 9.62 37.65 40.25
C THR A 12 10.46 36.42 39.90
N PRO A 13 10.31 35.28 40.59
CA PRO A 13 11.02 34.07 40.24
C PRO A 13 10.54 33.56 38.86
N LEU A 14 11.47 33.38 37.94
CA LEU A 14 11.25 32.76 36.65
C LEU A 14 11.11 31.24 36.86
N VAL A 15 9.88 30.72 36.84
CA VAL A 15 9.64 29.27 36.87
C VAL A 15 9.82 28.72 35.46
N ILE A 16 10.94 28.06 35.21
CA ILE A 16 11.18 27.32 33.96
C ILE A 16 10.53 25.95 34.10
N ILE A 17 9.36 25.74 33.47
CA ILE A 17 8.72 24.43 33.38
C ILE A 17 9.39 23.67 32.22
N LEU A 18 10.29 22.74 32.55
CA LEU A 18 10.79 21.79 31.56
C LEU A 18 9.68 20.78 31.22
N PRO A 19 9.41 20.48 29.94
CA PRO A 19 8.48 19.42 29.59
C PRO A 19 9.00 18.07 30.12
N ALA A 20 8.11 17.24 30.66
CA ALA A 20 8.47 15.91 31.14
C ALA A 20 9.07 15.07 29.99
N ALA A 21 10.26 14.50 30.21
CA ALA A 21 11.00 13.78 29.18
C ALA A 21 10.28 12.48 28.76
N ALA A 22 10.34 12.16 27.46
CA ALA A 22 9.94 10.86 26.93
C ALA A 22 10.75 9.73 27.61
N ILE A 23 10.10 8.58 27.83
CA ILE A 23 10.74 7.40 28.44
C ILE A 23 11.16 6.40 27.35
N ALA A 24 12.04 5.46 27.70
CA ALA A 24 12.48 4.43 26.76
C ALA A 24 11.29 3.57 26.28
N PRO A 25 11.23 3.14 25.00
CA PRO A 25 10.16 2.28 24.51
C PRO A 25 9.99 0.97 25.30
N THR A 26 11.08 0.45 25.85
CA THR A 26 11.08 -0.71 26.76
C THR A 26 10.37 -0.43 28.08
N GLU A 27 10.43 0.81 28.57
CA GLU A 27 9.69 1.27 29.75
C GLU A 27 8.20 1.42 29.45
N VAL A 28 7.86 2.04 28.31
CA VAL A 28 6.48 2.12 27.83
C VAL A 28 5.87 0.72 27.71
N SER A 29 6.62 -0.24 27.17
CA SER A 29 6.20 -1.63 27.05
C SER A 29 5.93 -2.30 28.41
N ARG A 30 6.76 -2.01 29.43
CA ARG A 30 6.56 -2.52 30.79
C ARG A 30 5.30 -1.94 31.42
N ILE A 31 5.10 -0.62 31.30
CA ILE A 31 3.88 0.05 31.77
C ILE A 31 2.67 -0.59 31.07
N ALA A 32 2.68 -0.64 29.74
CA ALA A 32 1.62 -1.20 28.93
C ALA A 32 1.25 -2.63 29.36
N LYS A 33 2.26 -3.50 29.55
CA LYS A 33 2.04 -4.88 29.98
C LYS A 33 1.38 -4.98 31.35
N SER A 34 1.77 -4.11 32.28
CA SER A 34 1.27 -4.13 33.66
C SER A 34 -0.15 -3.60 33.83
N VAL A 35 -0.63 -2.77 32.90
CA VAL A 35 -1.95 -2.12 32.97
C VAL A 35 -2.97 -2.71 31.99
N THR A 36 -2.52 -3.55 31.04
CA THR A 36 -3.40 -4.16 30.04
C THR A 36 -3.98 -5.48 30.56
N VAL A 37 -5.27 -5.68 30.36
CA VAL A 37 -5.98 -6.92 30.71
C VAL A 37 -6.57 -7.57 29.47
N ALA A 38 -6.72 -8.90 29.50
CA ALA A 38 -7.54 -9.63 28.54
C ALA A 38 -8.96 -9.73 29.09
N ILE A 39 -9.96 -9.49 28.24
CA ILE A 39 -11.38 -9.65 28.55
C ILE A 39 -11.90 -10.81 27.70
N LYS A 40 -12.34 -11.89 28.36
CA LYS A 40 -12.64 -13.17 27.71
C LYS A 40 -14.08 -13.59 27.98
N THR A 41 -14.73 -14.09 26.94
CA THR A 41 -15.85 -15.04 27.03
C THR A 41 -15.40 -16.38 26.44
N PRO A 42 -16.22 -17.46 26.47
CA PRO A 42 -15.88 -18.70 25.78
C PRO A 42 -15.62 -18.52 24.28
N ASP A 43 -16.33 -17.59 23.63
CA ASP A 43 -16.35 -17.46 22.16
C ASP A 43 -15.66 -16.20 21.64
N GLU A 44 -15.46 -15.19 22.48
CA GLU A 44 -14.91 -13.88 22.10
C GLU A 44 -13.80 -13.45 23.05
N ARG A 45 -12.83 -12.70 22.52
CA ARG A 45 -11.82 -12.02 23.31
C ARG A 45 -11.68 -10.56 22.91
N GLY A 46 -11.35 -9.74 23.89
CA GLY A 46 -10.91 -8.38 23.74
C GLY A 46 -9.87 -8.01 24.79
N SER A 47 -9.54 -6.73 24.86
CA SER A 47 -8.56 -6.18 25.78
C SER A 47 -9.13 -4.99 26.56
N GLY A 48 -8.44 -4.56 27.60
CA GLY A 48 -8.81 -3.40 28.40
C GLY A 48 -7.59 -2.78 29.09
N ALA A 49 -7.77 -1.59 29.66
CA ALA A 49 -6.75 -0.91 30.46
C ALA A 49 -7.25 -0.61 31.88
N ILE A 50 -6.46 -0.91 32.91
CA ILE A 50 -6.78 -0.58 34.30
C ILE A 50 -6.58 0.93 34.49
N ILE A 51 -7.66 1.67 34.75
CA ILE A 51 -7.68 3.15 34.80
C ILE A 51 -7.98 3.75 36.17
N ASP A 52 -8.49 2.96 37.11
CA ASP A 52 -8.76 3.42 38.48
C ASP A 52 -8.76 2.24 39.48
N ARG A 53 -8.54 2.55 40.75
CA ARG A 53 -8.66 1.62 41.88
C ARG A 53 -9.31 2.34 43.07
N ASN A 54 -10.42 1.78 43.56
CA ASN A 54 -11.09 2.21 44.78
C ASN A 54 -11.22 1.04 45.77
N GLY A 55 -10.40 1.05 46.83
CA GLY A 55 -10.23 -0.10 47.71
C GLY A 55 -9.74 -1.33 46.93
N ASN A 56 -10.48 -2.44 47.02
CA ASN A 56 -10.17 -3.67 46.27
C ASN A 56 -10.90 -3.73 44.92
N THR A 57 -11.64 -2.69 44.54
CA THR A 57 -12.33 -2.62 43.24
C THR A 57 -11.47 -1.89 42.22
N TYR A 58 -11.18 -2.55 41.11
CA TYR A 58 -10.48 -2.00 39.95
C TYR A 58 -11.46 -1.65 38.84
N THR A 59 -11.21 -0.54 38.14
CA THR A 59 -11.96 -0.14 36.94
C THR A 59 -11.10 -0.33 35.71
N VAL A 60 -11.61 -1.08 34.75
CA VAL A 60 -11.03 -1.29 33.42
C VAL A 60 -11.81 -0.49 32.40
N LEU A 61 -11.12 0.29 31.58
CA LEU A 61 -11.68 0.92 30.39
C LEU A 61 -11.47 0.02 29.18
N THR A 62 -12.52 -0.18 28.38
CA THR A 62 -12.48 -1.00 27.17
C THR A 62 -13.44 -0.44 26.12
N ALA A 63 -13.42 -1.03 24.91
CA ALA A 63 -14.40 -0.72 23.88
C ALA A 63 -15.75 -1.40 24.21
N ALA A 64 -16.87 -0.73 23.96
CA ALA A 64 -18.19 -1.27 24.32
C ALA A 64 -18.49 -2.59 23.59
N HIS A 65 -18.05 -2.72 22.33
CA HIS A 65 -18.26 -3.94 21.55
C HIS A 65 -17.50 -5.17 22.09
N VAL A 66 -16.50 -4.99 22.97
CA VAL A 66 -15.79 -6.10 23.64
C VAL A 66 -16.66 -6.75 24.72
N VAL A 67 -17.62 -6.01 25.27
CA VAL A 67 -18.48 -6.42 26.39
C VAL A 67 -19.97 -6.32 26.04
N LYS A 68 -20.32 -6.44 24.77
CA LYS A 68 -21.69 -6.27 24.25
C LYS A 68 -22.59 -7.50 24.41
N LYS A 69 -22.02 -8.69 24.62
CA LYS A 69 -22.77 -9.96 24.63
C LYS A 69 -23.57 -10.08 25.93
N THR A 70 -24.88 -9.93 25.82
CA THR A 70 -25.84 -10.07 26.93
C THR A 70 -25.84 -11.50 27.47
N GLY A 71 -25.92 -11.65 28.79
CA GLY A 71 -26.02 -12.97 29.46
C GLY A 71 -24.71 -13.78 29.51
N SER A 72 -23.61 -13.28 28.94
CA SER A 72 -22.30 -13.94 29.03
C SER A 72 -21.59 -13.63 30.35
N GLN A 73 -20.89 -14.63 30.88
CA GLN A 73 -19.92 -14.44 31.96
C GLN A 73 -18.58 -14.04 31.36
N TYR A 74 -18.09 -12.85 31.74
CA TYR A 74 -16.79 -12.37 31.31
C TYR A 74 -15.73 -12.78 32.33
N THR A 75 -14.50 -12.95 31.87
CA THR A 75 -13.33 -13.11 32.74
C THR A 75 -12.31 -12.05 32.37
N ILE A 76 -11.83 -11.31 33.38
CA ILE A 76 -10.65 -10.47 33.26
C ILE A 76 -9.44 -11.32 33.61
N GLU A 77 -8.47 -11.38 32.72
CA GLU A 77 -7.20 -12.08 32.92
C GLU A 77 -6.04 -11.08 32.83
N LEU A 78 -5.17 -11.10 33.83
CA LEU A 78 -4.01 -10.21 33.93
C LEU A 78 -2.72 -10.89 33.49
N SER A 79 -1.66 -10.10 33.31
CA SER A 79 -0.35 -10.58 32.83
C SER A 79 0.34 -11.59 33.76
N ASP A 80 -0.09 -11.67 35.02
CA ASP A 80 0.38 -12.65 36.01
C ASP A 80 -0.44 -13.96 36.00
N GLY A 81 -1.38 -14.10 35.07
CA GLY A 81 -2.24 -15.26 34.89
C GLY A 81 -3.45 -15.32 35.81
N GLN A 82 -3.65 -14.33 36.70
CA GLN A 82 -4.83 -14.28 37.56
C GLN A 82 -6.09 -13.99 36.76
N LYS A 83 -7.19 -14.64 37.17
CA LYS A 83 -8.49 -14.58 36.49
C LYS A 83 -9.56 -14.11 37.46
N TYR A 84 -10.36 -13.15 37.01
CA TYR A 84 -11.43 -12.54 37.80
C TYR A 84 -12.75 -12.62 37.03
N PRO A 85 -13.76 -13.32 37.56
CA PRO A 85 -15.07 -13.37 36.92
C PRO A 85 -15.76 -12.01 37.01
N VAL A 86 -16.48 -11.65 35.95
CA VAL A 86 -17.20 -10.39 35.80
C VAL A 86 -18.60 -10.68 35.27
N SER A 87 -19.59 -10.23 36.04
CA SER A 87 -21.00 -10.28 35.67
C SER A 87 -21.48 -9.01 34.97
N ALA A 88 -22.63 -9.06 34.31
CA ALA A 88 -23.22 -7.92 33.61
C ALA A 88 -23.42 -6.67 34.50
N ARG A 89 -23.63 -6.84 35.82
CA ARG A 89 -23.80 -5.72 36.78
C ARG A 89 -22.53 -4.90 36.97
N GLN A 90 -21.38 -5.46 36.62
CA GLN A 90 -20.07 -4.82 36.73
C GLN A 90 -19.64 -4.14 35.44
N ILE A 91 -20.49 -4.14 34.41
CA ILE A 91 -20.23 -3.57 33.10
C ILE A 91 -21.14 -2.36 32.93
N SER A 92 -20.57 -1.23 32.51
CA SER A 92 -21.34 0.00 32.26
C SER A 92 -20.93 0.61 30.92
N PRO A 93 -21.74 0.44 29.86
CA PRO A 93 -21.49 1.10 28.58
C PRO A 93 -21.75 2.61 28.67
N THR A 94 -21.11 3.37 27.79
CA THR A 94 -21.16 4.84 27.76
C THR A 94 -22.26 5.42 26.87
N GLY A 95 -23.18 4.57 26.39
CA GLY A 95 -24.26 4.96 25.47
C GLY A 95 -23.83 4.92 24.01
N ASN A 96 -23.86 6.06 23.32
CA ASN A 96 -23.60 6.15 21.87
C ASN A 96 -22.11 6.11 21.49
N ILE A 97 -21.22 6.12 22.50
CA ILE A 97 -19.77 6.00 22.32
C ILE A 97 -19.41 4.53 22.51
N ASP A 98 -18.51 4.01 21.67
CA ASP A 98 -18.05 2.61 21.75
C ASP A 98 -17.03 2.41 22.88
N LEU A 99 -17.37 2.88 24.08
CA LEU A 99 -16.62 2.70 25.32
C LEU A 99 -17.50 2.04 26.39
N ALA A 100 -16.88 1.24 27.24
CA ALA A 100 -17.48 0.69 28.44
C ALA A 100 -16.45 0.65 29.57
N ILE A 101 -16.94 0.70 30.81
CA ILE A 101 -16.14 0.35 31.98
C ILE A 101 -16.52 -1.03 32.49
N VAL A 102 -15.54 -1.74 33.03
CA VAL A 102 -15.69 -3.05 33.65
C VAL A 102 -15.04 -3.03 35.02
N LYS A 103 -15.75 -3.49 36.06
CA LYS A 103 -15.23 -3.51 37.44
C LYS A 103 -14.92 -4.93 37.90
N PHE A 104 -13.76 -5.16 38.49
CA PHE A 104 -13.42 -6.43 39.17
C PHE A 104 -12.84 -6.18 40.55
N GLN A 105 -12.88 -7.21 41.40
CA GLN A 105 -12.33 -7.14 42.75
C GLN A 105 -11.05 -7.96 42.86
N SER A 106 -10.04 -7.41 43.54
CA SER A 106 -8.80 -8.12 43.86
C SER A 106 -8.13 -7.54 45.09
N ASP A 107 -7.59 -8.42 45.93
CA ASP A 107 -6.75 -8.06 47.07
C ASP A 107 -5.28 -7.82 46.65
N ARG A 108 -4.91 -8.22 45.42
CA ARG A 108 -3.61 -7.92 44.82
C ARG A 108 -3.56 -6.46 44.39
N THR A 109 -2.35 -5.90 44.40
CA THR A 109 -2.09 -4.55 43.91
C THR A 109 -1.65 -4.60 42.44
N TYR A 110 -2.44 -3.99 41.57
CA TYR A 110 -2.11 -3.82 40.15
C TYR A 110 -1.87 -2.34 39.82
N PRO A 111 -0.91 -2.03 38.93
CA PRO A 111 -0.71 -0.67 38.44
C PRO A 111 -1.94 -0.13 37.72
N VAL A 112 -2.15 1.17 37.83
CA VAL A 112 -3.19 1.92 37.14
C VAL A 112 -2.51 2.81 36.10
N VAL A 113 -3.01 2.81 34.86
CA VAL A 113 -2.47 3.65 33.80
C VAL A 113 -2.76 5.12 34.08
N LYS A 114 -1.76 5.97 33.89
CA LYS A 114 -1.96 7.43 33.94
C LYS A 114 -2.73 7.86 32.70
N ILE A 115 -3.80 8.64 32.88
CA ILE A 115 -4.54 9.22 31.76
C ILE A 115 -3.76 10.42 31.20
N GLY A 116 -3.42 10.36 29.92
CA GLY A 116 -2.75 11.44 29.19
C GLY A 116 -3.76 12.39 28.55
N ASN A 117 -3.25 13.47 27.96
CA ASN A 117 -4.07 14.39 27.17
C ASN A 117 -4.10 13.95 25.71
N SER A 118 -5.26 13.51 25.25
CA SER A 118 -5.44 13.09 23.84
C SER A 118 -5.20 14.21 22.83
N ASN A 119 -5.19 15.48 23.24
CA ASN A 119 -4.92 16.61 22.34
C ASN A 119 -3.43 16.67 21.95
N ASP A 120 -2.56 16.08 22.76
CA ASP A 120 -1.11 16.03 22.50
C ASP A 120 -0.78 14.96 21.42
N ALA A 121 -1.74 14.09 21.10
CA ALA A 121 -1.61 13.11 20.02
C ALA A 121 -1.75 13.81 18.67
N VAL A 122 -0.65 14.40 18.19
CA VAL A 122 -0.56 15.08 16.89
C VAL A 122 0.22 14.22 15.88
N GLU A 123 0.00 14.43 14.58
CA GLU A 123 0.70 13.72 13.50
C GLU A 123 2.21 13.58 13.77
N GLY A 124 2.73 12.36 13.62
CA GLY A 124 4.15 12.03 13.77
C GLY A 124 4.55 11.64 15.20
N SER A 125 3.72 11.95 16.20
CA SER A 125 3.94 11.54 17.59
C SER A 125 3.92 10.01 17.71
N LEU A 126 4.74 9.46 18.59
CA LEU A 126 4.77 8.01 18.84
C LEU A 126 3.47 7.57 19.51
N ALA A 127 2.99 6.40 19.09
CA ALA A 127 1.86 5.70 19.67
C ALA A 127 2.24 4.24 19.92
N TYR A 128 1.79 3.71 21.04
CA TYR A 128 2.01 2.31 21.41
C TYR A 128 0.67 1.66 21.71
N VAL A 129 0.38 0.53 21.06
CA VAL A 129 -0.82 -0.25 21.36
C VAL A 129 -0.43 -1.54 22.04
N ALA A 130 -1.18 -1.87 23.10
CA ALA A 130 -1.08 -3.15 23.78
C ALA A 130 -2.42 -3.86 23.80
N GLY A 131 -2.38 -5.19 23.76
CA GLY A 131 -3.59 -6.01 23.78
C GLY A 131 -3.28 -7.50 23.65
N PHE A 132 -4.34 -8.29 23.61
CA PHE A 132 -4.29 -9.73 23.55
C PHE A 132 -4.99 -10.23 22.27
N PRO A 133 -4.23 -10.64 21.24
CA PRO A 133 -4.80 -11.14 20.00
C PRO A 133 -5.66 -12.41 20.18
N LEU A 134 -6.58 -12.65 19.25
CA LEU A 134 -7.31 -13.90 19.11
C LEU A 134 -6.35 -15.05 18.78
N GLU A 135 -6.67 -16.24 19.28
CA GLU A 135 -6.02 -17.48 18.89
C GLU A 135 -6.36 -17.78 17.42
N THR A 136 -5.38 -18.25 16.65
CA THR A 136 -5.52 -18.66 15.25
C THR A 136 -4.78 -19.98 15.03
N ALA A 137 -4.93 -20.61 13.85
CA ALA A 137 -4.12 -21.78 13.51
C ALA A 137 -2.60 -21.52 13.59
N ALA A 138 -2.17 -20.26 13.44
CA ALA A 138 -0.77 -19.84 13.59
C ALA A 138 -0.42 -19.33 15.00
N ILE A 139 -1.41 -18.98 15.81
CA ILE A 139 -1.26 -18.43 17.18
C ILE A 139 -2.06 -19.33 18.13
N SER A 140 -1.42 -20.36 18.67
CA SER A 140 -2.07 -21.38 19.50
C SER A 140 -2.39 -20.91 20.93
N GLN A 141 -1.88 -19.74 21.35
CA GLN A 141 -2.17 -19.12 22.64
C GLN A 141 -2.26 -17.60 22.48
N SER A 142 -3.27 -16.98 23.10
CA SER A 142 -3.39 -15.51 23.15
C SER A 142 -2.26 -14.91 23.99
N VAL A 143 -1.19 -14.47 23.32
CA VAL A 143 -0.01 -13.86 23.98
C VAL A 143 -0.13 -12.34 23.92
N TYR A 144 0.17 -11.69 25.05
CA TYR A 144 0.31 -10.24 25.13
C TYR A 144 1.11 -9.68 23.94
N THR A 145 0.54 -8.74 23.23
CA THR A 145 1.14 -8.07 22.08
C THR A 145 1.31 -6.59 22.38
N PHE A 146 2.47 -6.06 22.03
CA PHE A 146 2.84 -4.66 22.13
C PHE A 146 3.41 -4.22 20.79
N SER A 147 2.85 -3.16 20.22
CA SER A 147 3.30 -2.62 18.95
C SER A 147 3.42 -1.10 19.02
N ASP A 148 4.46 -0.58 18.38
CA ASP A 148 4.64 0.85 18.19
C ASP A 148 4.16 1.29 16.80
N GLY A 149 3.97 2.60 16.66
CA GLY A 149 3.57 3.27 15.44
C GLY A 149 3.55 4.77 15.69
N LYS A 150 2.89 5.51 14.78
CA LYS A 150 2.76 6.96 14.90
C LYS A 150 1.31 7.39 14.77
N ILE A 151 0.97 8.50 15.41
CA ILE A 151 -0.28 9.21 15.14
C ILE A 151 -0.23 9.76 13.72
N THR A 152 -1.32 9.54 12.97
CA THR A 152 -1.49 10.03 11.59
C THR A 152 -2.42 11.24 11.56
N ALA A 153 -3.47 11.21 12.39
CA ALA A 153 -4.44 12.30 12.51
C ALA A 153 -5.18 12.22 13.85
N ASN A 154 -5.64 13.36 14.33
CA ASN A 154 -6.52 13.49 15.49
C ASN A 154 -7.66 14.45 15.13
N SER A 155 -8.70 13.85 14.57
CA SER A 155 -9.86 14.56 14.05
C SER A 155 -10.56 15.36 15.14
N SER A 156 -11.01 16.53 14.76
CA SER A 156 -11.68 17.47 15.64
C SER A 156 -13.14 17.06 15.90
N LYS A 157 -13.72 16.33 14.94
CA LYS A 157 -15.03 15.69 15.02
C LYS A 157 -14.86 14.17 15.00
N PRO A 158 -15.59 13.42 15.85
CA PRO A 158 -15.55 11.96 15.79
C PRO A 158 -16.16 11.46 14.48
N PHE A 159 -15.60 10.39 13.91
CA PHE A 159 -16.07 9.79 12.66
C PHE A 159 -17.39 9.03 12.87
N SER A 160 -17.41 8.17 13.88
CA SER A 160 -18.56 7.37 14.34
C SER A 160 -18.25 6.87 15.75
N ASN A 161 -19.24 6.70 16.62
CA ASN A 161 -19.10 6.04 17.93
C ASN A 161 -17.94 6.56 18.82
N GLY A 162 -17.53 7.82 18.65
CA GLY A 162 -16.46 8.47 19.42
C GLY A 162 -15.03 8.30 18.88
N TYR A 163 -14.81 7.56 17.79
CA TYR A 163 -13.47 7.42 17.19
C TYR A 163 -13.01 8.73 16.55
N SER A 164 -11.80 9.19 16.85
CA SER A 164 -11.22 10.39 16.23
C SER A 164 -9.70 10.36 16.02
N ILE A 165 -8.97 9.45 16.69
CA ILE A 165 -7.52 9.33 16.53
C ILE A 165 -7.23 8.22 15.52
N VAL A 166 -6.31 8.50 14.59
CA VAL A 166 -5.82 7.59 13.58
C VAL A 166 -4.33 7.34 13.81
N TYR A 167 -3.87 6.08 13.78
CA TYR A 167 -2.46 5.75 14.01
C TYR A 167 -2.02 4.44 13.35
N SER A 168 -0.70 4.29 13.22
CA SER A 168 -0.06 3.29 12.35
C SER A 168 0.46 2.01 13.01
N CYS A 169 0.10 1.75 14.25
CA CYS A 169 0.56 0.56 14.96
C CYS A 169 0.08 -0.74 14.27
N ASN A 170 0.87 -1.80 14.31
CA ASN A 170 0.42 -3.12 13.85
C ASN A 170 -0.45 -3.76 14.93
N THR A 171 -1.73 -4.03 14.63
CA THR A 171 -2.66 -4.64 15.60
C THR A 171 -3.32 -5.88 15.01
N LEU A 172 -3.75 -6.79 15.87
CA LEU A 172 -4.39 -8.04 15.49
C LEU A 172 -5.82 -8.11 16.04
N PRO A 173 -6.72 -8.90 15.42
CA PRO A 173 -8.04 -9.18 15.99
C PRO A 173 -7.93 -9.61 17.46
N GLY A 174 -8.83 -9.13 18.32
CA GLY A 174 -8.80 -9.38 19.78
C GLY A 174 -8.09 -8.30 20.61
N MET A 175 -7.27 -7.45 20.00
CA MET A 175 -6.62 -6.34 20.72
C MET A 175 -7.59 -5.18 21.04
N SER A 176 -8.79 -5.16 20.44
CA SER A 176 -9.81 -4.13 20.67
C SER A 176 -10.12 -3.94 22.15
N GLY A 177 -10.25 -2.68 22.57
CA GLY A 177 -10.37 -2.23 23.95
C GLY A 177 -9.05 -2.00 24.70
N GLY A 178 -7.91 -2.43 24.13
CA GLY A 178 -6.59 -2.23 24.73
C GLY A 178 -6.13 -0.75 24.74
N PRO A 179 -5.11 -0.41 25.55
CA PRO A 179 -4.62 0.96 25.64
C PRO A 179 -3.82 1.38 24.41
N VAL A 180 -4.01 2.63 23.99
CA VAL A 180 -3.10 3.39 23.12
C VAL A 180 -2.34 4.38 24.01
N LEU A 181 -1.02 4.23 24.10
CA LEU A 181 -0.15 5.03 24.96
C LEU A 181 0.73 5.98 24.15
N ASN A 182 1.08 7.12 24.75
CA ASN A 182 2.13 8.00 24.25
C ASN A 182 3.54 7.54 24.68
N ASP A 183 4.56 8.29 24.28
CA ASP A 183 5.98 8.09 24.64
C ASP A 183 6.32 8.34 26.13
N ARG A 184 5.32 8.69 26.94
CA ARG A 184 5.39 8.80 28.40
C ARG A 184 4.68 7.64 29.11
N GLY A 185 4.11 6.69 28.37
CA GLY A 185 3.33 5.58 28.92
C GLY A 185 1.93 5.99 29.42
N GLU A 186 1.43 7.15 28.99
CA GLU A 186 0.12 7.68 29.39
C GLU A 186 -0.96 7.30 28.35
N LEU A 187 -2.16 6.95 28.83
CA LEU A 187 -3.29 6.57 27.99
C LEU A 187 -3.80 7.79 27.21
N ILE A 188 -3.65 7.77 25.89
CA ILE A 188 -4.16 8.81 24.98
C ILE A 188 -5.39 8.38 24.20
N ALA A 189 -5.62 7.07 24.04
CA ALA A 189 -6.83 6.53 23.44
C ALA A 189 -7.09 5.08 23.87
N VAL A 190 -8.32 4.63 23.65
CA VAL A 190 -8.70 3.21 23.67
C VAL A 190 -8.67 2.70 22.24
N HIS A 191 -7.87 1.66 21.98
CA HIS A 191 -7.85 0.99 20.69
C HIS A 191 -9.21 0.35 20.47
N GLY A 192 -9.81 0.52 19.31
CA GLY A 192 -11.07 -0.13 19.02
C GLY A 192 -11.03 -0.79 17.67
N ARG A 193 -11.42 -0.05 16.63
CA ARG A 193 -11.42 -0.54 15.26
C ARG A 193 -10.03 -0.39 14.65
N GLY A 194 -9.28 -1.48 14.55
CA GLY A 194 -8.24 -1.62 13.54
C GLY A 194 -8.85 -1.94 12.18
N ASP A 195 -8.04 -2.01 11.13
CA ASP A 195 -8.44 -2.66 9.86
C ASP A 195 -8.61 -4.17 10.10
N ILE A 196 -9.64 -4.54 10.85
CA ILE A 196 -10.12 -5.90 10.92
C ILE A 196 -11.02 -6.04 9.71
N GLN A 197 -10.58 -6.85 8.73
CA GLN A 197 -11.46 -7.44 7.75
C GLN A 197 -12.70 -7.95 8.49
N GLU A 198 -13.84 -7.25 8.36
CA GLU A 198 -15.12 -7.93 8.47
C GLU A 198 -15.13 -8.93 7.31
N ASN A 199 -14.71 -10.16 7.60
CA ASN A 199 -15.07 -11.31 6.81
C ASN A 199 -16.59 -11.48 6.93
N LYS A 200 -17.34 -10.67 6.17
CA LYS A 200 -18.70 -10.99 5.77
C LYS A 200 -18.62 -11.27 4.28
N ALA A 201 -18.57 -12.56 3.97
CA ALA A 201 -18.87 -13.04 2.64
C ALA A 201 -20.24 -12.49 2.22
N THR A 202 -20.26 -11.44 1.39
CA THR A 202 -21.13 -11.22 0.22
C THR A 202 -21.11 -9.73 -0.22
N ALA A 203 -20.88 -9.53 -1.52
CA ALA A 203 -21.17 -8.35 -2.34
C ALA A 203 -20.73 -6.93 -1.85
N ASN A 204 -19.58 -6.48 -2.38
CA ASN A 204 -19.19 -5.07 -2.63
C ASN A 204 -19.03 -4.09 -1.45
N ALA A 205 -17.77 -3.74 -1.12
CA ALA A 205 -17.32 -2.36 -0.84
C ALA A 205 -15.78 -2.25 -0.79
N ASN A 206 -15.22 -1.65 -1.86
CA ASN A 206 -13.96 -0.88 -1.99
C ASN A 206 -12.75 -1.18 -1.05
N VAL A 207 -11.65 -1.62 -1.68
CA VAL A 207 -10.37 -2.06 -1.11
C VAL A 207 -9.36 -0.96 -0.93
N PHE A 208 -8.67 -0.93 0.22
CA PHE A 208 -7.48 -0.11 0.46
C PHE A 208 -6.42 -0.87 1.21
N VAL A 209 -5.19 -0.71 0.74
CA VAL A 209 -3.99 -1.09 1.46
C VAL A 209 -3.95 -0.33 2.79
N LYS A 210 -3.71 -1.04 3.88
CA LYS A 210 -3.20 -0.46 5.13
C LYS A 210 -2.40 -1.47 5.93
N THR A 211 -1.11 -1.18 6.04
CA THR A 211 -0.36 -1.42 7.26
C THR A 211 -0.45 -0.14 8.09
N GLY A 212 -1.33 -0.11 9.10
CA GLY A 212 -1.35 0.97 10.10
C GLY A 212 -2.44 2.06 9.95
N PHE A 213 -3.71 1.68 9.99
CA PHE A 213 -4.77 2.66 10.25
C PHE A 213 -5.76 2.13 11.26
N ASN A 214 -5.39 2.31 12.51
CA ASN A 214 -6.26 2.01 13.61
C ASN A 214 -6.98 3.26 14.05
N LEU A 215 -8.20 3.06 14.52
CA LEU A 215 -9.03 4.07 15.13
C LEU A 215 -8.97 3.93 16.65
N GLY A 216 -8.70 5.04 17.30
CA GLY A 216 -8.73 5.20 18.74
C GLY A 216 -9.85 6.14 19.16
N ILE A 217 -10.53 5.79 20.25
CA ILE A 217 -11.40 6.72 20.97
C ILE A 217 -10.51 7.51 21.94
N PRO A 218 -10.45 8.85 21.84
CA PRO A 218 -9.63 9.66 22.74
C PRO A 218 -9.91 9.35 24.22
N ALA A 219 -8.86 9.25 25.02
CA ALA A 219 -8.99 9.21 26.48
C ALA A 219 -9.75 10.45 27.01
N ASN A 220 -9.56 11.62 26.39
CA ASN A 220 -10.32 12.84 26.74
C ASN A 220 -11.84 12.65 26.61
N THR A 221 -12.31 11.83 25.65
CA THR A 221 -13.74 11.49 25.52
C THR A 221 -14.24 10.75 26.76
N PHE A 222 -13.44 9.84 27.31
CA PHE A 222 -13.76 9.16 28.57
C PHE A 222 -13.69 10.12 29.78
N VAL A 223 -12.66 10.97 29.87
CA VAL A 223 -12.52 11.92 30.99
C VAL A 223 -13.75 12.81 31.14
N GLN A 224 -14.36 13.24 30.02
CA GLN A 224 -15.57 14.06 30.02
C GLN A 224 -16.79 13.38 30.66
N ILE A 225 -16.88 12.06 30.59
CA ILE A 225 -18.03 11.28 31.09
C ILE A 225 -17.71 10.49 32.36
N ALA A 226 -16.44 10.34 32.73
CA ALA A 226 -15.99 9.54 33.87
C ALA A 226 -16.66 9.96 35.19
N GLY A 227 -16.85 11.26 35.40
CA GLY A 227 -17.54 11.80 36.58
C GLY A 227 -18.99 11.30 36.70
N SER A 228 -19.75 11.33 35.59
CA SER A 228 -21.12 10.78 35.56
C SER A 228 -21.21 9.27 35.78
N MET A 229 -20.08 8.56 35.63
CA MET A 229 -19.99 7.10 35.82
C MET A 229 -19.45 6.72 37.20
N GLY A 230 -19.21 7.70 38.08
CA GLY A 230 -18.65 7.48 39.42
C GLY A 230 -17.21 6.95 39.40
N VAL A 231 -16.43 7.27 38.37
CA VAL A 231 -15.02 6.90 38.24
C VAL A 231 -14.14 8.08 38.65
N LYS A 232 -13.11 7.84 39.46
CA LYS A 232 -12.11 8.86 39.82
C LYS A 232 -10.91 8.72 38.89
N ILE A 233 -10.28 9.84 38.53
CA ILE A 233 -9.06 9.83 37.71
C ILE A 233 -7.95 10.49 38.53
N GLY A 234 -6.90 9.73 38.85
CA GLY A 234 -5.79 10.22 39.68
C GLY A 234 -6.23 10.67 41.08
N GLY A 235 -7.27 10.05 41.65
CA GLY A 235 -7.82 10.38 42.96
C GLY A 235 -8.71 11.63 43.01
N LYS A 236 -8.92 12.33 41.88
CA LYS A 236 -9.79 13.50 41.77
C LYS A 236 -11.03 13.18 40.91
N THR A 237 -12.15 13.84 41.19
CA THR A 237 -13.32 13.84 40.29
C THR A 237 -12.88 14.44 38.96
N ALA A 238 -13.12 13.72 37.85
CA ALA A 238 -12.76 14.21 36.52
C ALA A 238 -13.48 15.54 36.25
N PRO A 239 -12.79 16.59 35.79
CA PRO A 239 -13.45 17.84 35.46
C PRO A 239 -14.45 17.62 34.32
N VAL A 240 -15.65 18.17 34.45
CA VAL A 240 -16.59 18.30 33.33
C VAL A 240 -16.00 19.33 32.38
N ILE A 241 -15.18 18.89 31.42
CA ILE A 241 -14.60 19.79 30.41
C ILE A 241 -15.70 20.10 29.40
N ALA A 242 -16.18 21.35 29.39
CA ALA A 242 -17.08 21.84 28.37
C ALA A 242 -16.43 21.67 26.98
N THR A 243 -17.19 21.15 26.02
CA THR A 243 -16.77 21.00 24.63
C THR A 243 -16.50 22.38 24.04
N GLN A 244 -15.23 22.80 23.96
CA GLN A 244 -14.90 23.85 23.00
C GLN A 244 -15.09 23.26 21.60
N PRO A 245 -15.93 23.86 20.74
CA PRO A 245 -16.07 23.40 19.37
C PRO A 245 -14.73 23.56 18.67
N ARG A 246 -14.09 22.45 18.33
CA ARG A 246 -12.89 22.51 17.50
C ARG A 246 -13.31 22.92 16.09
N THR A 247 -12.69 23.98 15.58
CA THR A 247 -12.82 24.39 14.18
C THR A 247 -12.28 23.29 13.28
N THR A 248 -12.77 23.20 12.04
CA THR A 248 -12.24 22.25 11.06
C THR A 248 -10.72 22.41 10.92
N THR A 249 -10.01 21.32 11.08
CA THR A 249 -8.55 21.19 11.10
C THR A 249 -8.03 20.54 9.84
N ALA A 250 -6.70 20.60 9.62
CA ALA A 250 -6.04 19.82 8.57
C ALA A 250 -6.33 18.31 8.70
N ASP A 251 -6.38 17.80 9.93
CA ASP A 251 -6.65 16.40 10.25
C ASP A 251 -8.07 15.99 9.83
N ASP A 252 -9.06 16.88 9.96
CA ASP A 252 -10.43 16.61 9.47
C ASP A 252 -10.47 16.45 7.94
N PHE A 253 -9.75 17.32 7.22
CA PHE A 253 -9.62 17.20 5.78
C PHE A 253 -8.88 15.92 5.39
N PHE A 254 -7.78 15.60 6.09
CA PHE A 254 -7.00 14.40 5.84
C PHE A 254 -7.84 13.13 6.02
N VAL A 255 -8.62 13.01 7.09
CA VAL A 255 -9.39 11.78 7.32
C VAL A 255 -10.58 11.66 6.35
N THR A 256 -11.21 12.79 6.00
CA THR A 256 -12.24 12.81 4.97
C THR A 256 -11.66 12.38 3.61
N ALA A 257 -10.50 12.92 3.26
CA ALA A 257 -9.75 12.54 2.06
C ALA A 257 -9.36 11.07 2.06
N ALA A 258 -8.84 10.56 3.17
CA ALA A 258 -8.50 9.15 3.34
C ALA A 258 -9.74 8.24 3.23
N THR A 259 -10.94 8.75 3.55
CA THR A 259 -12.20 8.01 3.35
C THR A 259 -12.60 7.94 1.89
N LYS A 260 -12.45 9.04 1.14
CA LYS A 260 -12.67 9.06 -0.31
C LYS A 260 -11.64 8.24 -1.07
N PHE A 261 -10.37 8.33 -0.65
CA PHE A 261 -9.32 7.42 -1.06
C PHE A 261 -9.87 6.03 -0.84
N ARG A 262 -10.35 5.75 0.39
CA ARG A 262 -11.02 4.50 0.76
C ARG A 262 -12.34 4.14 0.05
N GLN A 263 -12.76 4.89 -0.94
CA GLN A 263 -13.91 4.57 -1.76
C GLN A 263 -13.52 4.42 -3.24
N GLY A 264 -12.23 4.56 -3.55
CA GLY A 264 -11.70 4.57 -4.90
C GLY A 264 -11.84 5.93 -5.58
N ASP A 265 -12.37 6.93 -4.87
CA ASP A 265 -12.44 8.31 -5.32
C ASP A 265 -11.09 9.00 -5.11
N TYR A 266 -10.09 8.57 -5.88
CA TYR A 266 -8.74 9.15 -5.84
C TYR A 266 -8.73 10.65 -6.18
N PRO A 267 -9.48 11.15 -7.18
CA PRO A 267 -9.54 12.58 -7.45
C PRO A 267 -10.13 13.38 -6.28
N GLY A 268 -11.22 12.91 -5.66
CA GLY A 268 -11.81 13.56 -4.50
C GLY A 268 -10.94 13.43 -3.24
N ALA A 269 -10.16 12.35 -3.12
CA ALA A 269 -9.14 12.19 -2.09
C ALA A 269 -8.03 13.23 -2.25
N ILE A 270 -7.48 13.39 -3.44
CA ILE A 270 -6.44 14.39 -3.75
C ILE A 270 -6.93 15.77 -3.36
N GLN A 271 -8.15 16.17 -3.74
CA GLN A 271 -8.72 17.47 -3.35
C GLN A 271 -8.81 17.65 -1.83
N GLY A 272 -9.11 16.58 -1.10
CA GLY A 272 -9.15 16.63 0.37
C GLY A 272 -7.74 16.72 0.98
N PHE A 273 -6.78 15.98 0.44
CA PHE A 273 -5.38 16.09 0.86
C PHE A 273 -4.79 17.46 0.52
N ASP A 274 -5.17 18.07 -0.61
CA ASP A 274 -4.80 19.44 -0.95
C ASP A 274 -5.25 20.43 0.11
N ARG A 275 -6.49 20.31 0.60
CA ARG A 275 -7.02 21.15 1.69
C ARG A 275 -6.28 20.91 3.01
N ALA A 276 -5.94 19.66 3.31
CA ALA A 276 -5.15 19.31 4.49
C ALA A 276 -3.76 19.96 4.43
N ILE A 277 -3.08 19.87 3.28
CA ILE A 277 -1.76 20.45 3.04
C ILE A 277 -1.81 21.98 3.03
N ALA A 278 -2.85 22.59 2.44
CA ALA A 278 -3.02 24.04 2.46
C ALA A 278 -3.22 24.58 3.88
N THR A 279 -3.91 23.81 4.74
CA THR A 279 -4.11 24.16 6.15
C THR A 279 -2.86 23.90 6.99
N LYS A 280 -2.10 22.85 6.65
CA LYS A 280 -0.86 22.43 7.34
C LYS A 280 0.23 22.07 6.32
N PRO A 281 1.08 23.04 5.89
CA PRO A 281 2.08 22.81 4.83
C PRO A 281 3.24 21.86 5.19
N ASN A 282 3.35 21.45 6.45
CA ASN A 282 4.30 20.47 6.96
C ASN A 282 3.63 19.13 7.32
N TYR A 283 2.46 18.83 6.74
CA TYR A 283 1.72 17.58 6.95
C TYR A 283 2.31 16.43 6.12
N THR A 284 3.31 15.74 6.66
CA THR A 284 4.05 14.67 5.96
C THR A 284 3.13 13.54 5.51
N ALA A 285 2.23 13.08 6.38
CA ALA A 285 1.29 12.02 6.05
C ALA A 285 0.33 12.40 4.91
N ALA A 286 -0.07 13.68 4.80
CA ALA A 286 -0.91 14.15 3.71
C ALA A 286 -0.19 14.12 2.36
N TYR A 287 1.10 14.48 2.32
CA TYR A 287 1.91 14.32 1.11
C TYR A 287 2.06 12.85 0.70
N ILE A 288 2.35 11.96 1.65
CA ILE A 288 2.45 10.51 1.39
C ILE A 288 1.13 9.96 0.83
N ALA A 289 0.00 10.30 1.45
CA ALA A 289 -1.31 9.83 1.02
C ALA A 289 -1.73 10.41 -0.34
N ARG A 290 -1.37 11.67 -0.63
CA ARG A 290 -1.61 12.27 -1.94
C ARG A 290 -0.72 11.67 -3.03
N ALA A 291 0.54 11.36 -2.72
CA ALA A 291 1.42 10.61 -3.62
C ALA A 291 0.83 9.24 -3.95
N GLU A 292 0.31 8.52 -2.94
CA GLU A 292 -0.32 7.23 -3.14
C GLU A 292 -1.60 7.32 -4.00
N ALA A 293 -2.44 8.33 -3.78
CA ALA A 293 -3.59 8.59 -4.64
C ALA A 293 -3.20 8.88 -6.10
N ASN A 294 -2.10 9.61 -6.30
CA ASN A 294 -1.56 9.91 -7.63
C ASN A 294 -0.97 8.68 -8.33
N LEU A 295 -0.45 7.68 -7.60
CA LEU A 295 0.00 6.42 -8.21
C LEU A 295 -1.16 5.69 -8.88
N TYR A 296 -2.34 5.66 -8.28
CA TYR A 296 -3.53 5.03 -8.88
C TYR A 296 -4.06 5.74 -10.12
N LEU A 297 -3.65 7.00 -10.32
CA LEU A 297 -4.01 7.81 -11.49
C LEU A 297 -2.89 7.87 -12.54
N ASP A 298 -1.82 7.09 -12.38
CA ASP A 298 -0.63 7.11 -13.24
C ASP A 298 0.01 8.52 -13.34
N ASN A 299 -0.09 9.34 -12.28
CA ASN A 299 0.47 10.69 -12.21
C ASN A 299 1.88 10.68 -11.63
N GLU A 300 2.83 9.99 -12.28
CA GLU A 300 4.12 9.64 -11.65
C GLU A 300 4.96 10.85 -11.23
N GLU A 301 4.89 11.96 -11.95
CA GLU A 301 5.59 13.21 -11.58
C GLU A 301 5.07 13.80 -10.27
N GLU A 302 3.75 13.75 -10.03
CA GLU A 302 3.14 14.20 -8.77
C GLU A 302 3.51 13.29 -7.62
N VAL A 303 3.59 11.97 -7.86
CA VAL A 303 4.07 10.99 -6.88
C VAL A 303 5.49 11.35 -6.43
N ILE A 304 6.39 11.58 -7.38
CA ILE A 304 7.79 11.92 -7.11
C ILE A 304 7.88 13.27 -6.38
N ARG A 305 7.08 14.26 -6.77
CA ARG A 305 7.03 15.58 -6.14
C ARG A 305 6.61 15.49 -4.68
N ASP A 306 5.52 14.79 -4.39
CA ASP A 306 5.01 14.64 -3.04
C ASP A 306 5.93 13.78 -2.17
N ALA A 307 6.51 12.71 -2.72
CA ALA A 307 7.50 11.91 -2.02
C ALA A 307 8.77 12.73 -1.68
N ASN A 308 9.24 13.59 -2.60
CA ASN A 308 10.34 14.53 -2.30
C ASN A 308 9.98 15.49 -1.17
N ARG A 309 8.76 16.03 -1.18
CA ARG A 309 8.30 16.92 -0.12
C ARG A 309 8.20 16.21 1.23
N ALA A 310 7.68 14.98 1.25
CA ALA A 310 7.64 14.14 2.44
C ALA A 310 9.05 13.82 2.97
N LEU A 311 10.01 13.54 2.09
CA LEU A 311 11.41 13.29 2.48
C LEU A 311 12.14 14.54 2.98
N ASN A 312 11.81 15.73 2.48
CA ASN A 312 12.33 16.98 3.03
C ASN A 312 11.82 17.26 4.44
N LEU A 313 10.57 16.86 4.75
CA LEU A 313 9.98 16.98 6.08
C LEU A 313 10.45 15.86 7.02
N ASN A 314 10.62 14.64 6.50
CA ASN A 314 11.09 13.46 7.22
C ASN A 314 12.05 12.62 6.35
N PRO A 315 13.37 12.86 6.46
CA PRO A 315 14.39 12.15 5.66
C PRO A 315 14.52 10.65 5.95
N ARG A 316 13.85 10.15 7.00
CA ARG A 316 13.84 8.73 7.40
C ARG A 316 12.51 8.04 7.10
N SER A 317 11.65 8.63 6.26
CA SER A 317 10.40 7.99 5.84
C SER A 317 10.66 6.90 4.79
N ASP A 318 10.63 5.64 5.23
CA ASP A 318 10.69 4.45 4.37
C ASP A 318 9.55 4.43 3.34
N ASP A 319 8.34 4.82 3.73
CA ASP A 319 7.20 4.92 2.82
C ASP A 319 7.42 5.93 1.69
N ALA A 320 7.95 7.12 2.01
CA ALA A 320 8.21 8.13 0.99
C ALA A 320 9.30 7.65 0.00
N TYR A 321 10.34 6.95 0.48
CA TYR A 321 11.30 6.31 -0.42
C TYR A 321 10.64 5.24 -1.29
N ALA A 322 9.79 4.36 -0.72
CA ALA A 322 9.13 3.31 -1.48
C ALA A 322 8.20 3.88 -2.58
N LEU A 323 7.41 4.91 -2.25
CA LEU A 323 6.54 5.60 -3.19
C LEU A 323 7.33 6.33 -4.29
N ARG A 324 8.43 7.02 -3.93
CA ARG A 324 9.30 7.66 -4.93
C ARG A 324 9.93 6.63 -5.85
N GLY A 325 10.34 5.47 -5.31
CA GLY A 325 10.80 4.33 -6.09
C GLY A 325 9.75 3.84 -7.09
N GLY A 326 8.50 3.67 -6.64
CA GLY A 326 7.36 3.33 -7.50
C GLY A 326 7.10 4.36 -8.60
N GLY A 327 7.11 5.65 -8.28
CA GLY A 327 6.98 6.72 -9.28
C GLY A 327 8.13 6.72 -10.30
N LYS A 328 9.37 6.50 -9.85
CA LYS A 328 10.56 6.40 -10.71
C LYS A 328 10.50 5.20 -11.66
N ILE A 329 9.95 4.06 -11.21
CA ILE A 329 9.66 2.91 -12.08
C ILE A 329 8.76 3.35 -13.24
N GLY A 330 7.68 4.08 -12.95
CA GLY A 330 6.72 4.50 -13.97
C GLY A 330 7.25 5.51 -14.99
N ILE A 331 8.23 6.35 -14.62
CA ILE A 331 8.93 7.24 -15.58
C ILE A 331 10.15 6.61 -16.25
N GLY A 332 10.51 5.36 -15.93
CA GLY A 332 11.64 4.67 -16.54
C GLY A 332 13.00 4.86 -15.86
N ASP A 333 13.07 5.55 -14.71
CA ASP A 333 14.31 5.70 -13.94
C ASP A 333 14.58 4.48 -13.07
N ALA A 334 14.98 3.38 -13.70
CA ALA A 334 15.25 2.11 -13.01
C ALA A 334 16.36 2.26 -11.95
N LYS A 335 17.45 2.97 -12.26
CA LYS A 335 18.58 3.16 -11.34
C LYS A 335 18.16 3.93 -10.09
N GLY A 336 17.48 5.05 -10.26
CA GLY A 336 17.00 5.85 -9.14
C GLY A 336 15.88 5.15 -8.36
N ALA A 337 15.05 4.35 -9.03
CA ALA A 337 14.01 3.56 -8.37
C ALA A 337 14.61 2.53 -7.41
N PHE A 338 15.52 1.68 -7.88
CA PHE A 338 16.12 0.64 -7.03
C PHE A 338 16.92 1.23 -5.87
N ALA A 339 17.60 2.36 -6.08
CA ALA A 339 18.29 3.07 -4.99
C ALA A 339 17.33 3.53 -3.88
N ASP A 340 16.16 4.06 -4.24
CA ASP A 340 15.13 4.45 -3.26
C ASP A 340 14.53 3.23 -2.56
N LEU A 341 14.27 2.15 -3.29
CA LEU A 341 13.67 0.93 -2.73
C LEU A 341 14.62 0.21 -1.77
N ASP A 342 15.91 0.13 -2.10
CA ASP A 342 16.92 -0.41 -1.20
C ASP A 342 17.05 0.47 0.07
N ARG A 343 16.92 1.80 -0.07
CA ARG A 343 16.91 2.72 1.08
C ARG A 343 15.67 2.53 1.96
N ALA A 344 14.49 2.37 1.36
CA ALA A 344 13.24 2.09 2.09
C ALA A 344 13.37 0.81 2.92
N ILE A 345 13.85 -0.27 2.30
CA ILE A 345 14.06 -1.57 2.96
C ILE A 345 15.11 -1.48 4.07
N ALA A 346 16.20 -0.73 3.86
CA ALA A 346 17.22 -0.53 4.89
C ALA A 346 16.71 0.27 6.09
N LEU A 347 15.81 1.24 5.88
CA LEU A 347 15.19 2.01 6.96
C LEU A 347 14.16 1.17 7.73
N ASN A 348 13.38 0.35 7.03
CA ASN A 348 12.37 -0.51 7.64
C ASN A 348 12.25 -1.85 6.90
N PRO A 349 12.94 -2.91 7.37
CA PRO A 349 12.87 -4.24 6.78
C PRO A 349 11.50 -4.91 6.89
N ARG A 350 10.55 -4.34 7.63
CA ARG A 350 9.17 -4.81 7.80
C ARG A 350 8.15 -3.99 7.00
N ASN A 351 8.60 -3.09 6.11
CA ASN A 351 7.70 -2.40 5.19
C ASN A 351 7.47 -3.26 3.94
N PRO A 352 6.26 -3.82 3.71
CA PRO A 352 6.01 -4.67 2.56
C PRO A 352 6.02 -3.88 1.23
N ARG A 353 5.75 -2.57 1.26
CA ARG A 353 5.68 -1.70 0.07
C ARG A 353 7.03 -1.60 -0.64
N GLY A 354 8.12 -1.50 0.12
CA GLY A 354 9.48 -1.49 -0.43
C GLY A 354 9.80 -2.75 -1.22
N TYR A 355 9.45 -3.91 -0.68
CA TYR A 355 9.61 -5.19 -1.36
C TYR A 355 8.67 -5.36 -2.55
N PHE A 356 7.40 -4.92 -2.43
CA PHE A 356 6.43 -4.96 -3.51
C PHE A 356 6.91 -4.16 -4.73
N TYR A 357 7.27 -2.89 -4.57
CA TYR A 357 7.74 -2.07 -5.69
C TYR A 357 9.10 -2.54 -6.23
N ARG A 358 9.96 -3.13 -5.38
CA ARG A 358 11.20 -3.77 -5.85
C ARG A 358 10.91 -4.97 -6.74
N GLY A 359 9.99 -5.83 -6.32
CA GLY A 359 9.52 -6.95 -7.13
C GLY A 359 8.86 -6.50 -8.44
N PHE A 360 8.01 -5.48 -8.38
CA PHE A 360 7.38 -4.89 -9.56
C PHE A 360 8.41 -4.29 -10.53
N GLY A 361 9.38 -3.53 -10.03
CA GLY A 361 10.48 -3.00 -10.85
C GLY A 361 11.36 -4.10 -11.44
N GLN A 362 11.60 -5.20 -10.70
CA GLN A 362 12.32 -6.37 -11.19
C GLN A 362 11.54 -7.11 -12.29
N MET A 363 10.21 -7.14 -12.24
CA MET A 363 9.40 -7.65 -13.36
C MET A 363 9.56 -6.80 -14.62
N GLN A 364 9.73 -5.49 -14.48
CA GLN A 364 9.81 -4.57 -15.60
C GLN A 364 11.23 -4.45 -16.20
N TYR A 365 12.26 -4.47 -15.35
CA TYR A 365 13.65 -4.17 -15.74
C TYR A 365 14.66 -5.27 -15.39
N GLY A 366 14.22 -6.35 -14.71
CA GLY A 366 15.09 -7.39 -14.18
C GLY A 366 14.62 -8.80 -14.53
N ASP A 367 14.96 -9.75 -13.67
CA ASP A 367 14.65 -11.17 -13.85
C ASP A 367 13.43 -11.60 -13.01
N PRO A 368 12.49 -12.41 -13.57
CA PRO A 368 11.29 -12.84 -12.86
C PRO A 368 11.58 -13.66 -11.59
N THR A 369 12.75 -14.31 -11.48
CA THR A 369 13.17 -15.03 -10.26
C THR A 369 13.44 -14.05 -9.12
N GLN A 370 14.11 -12.93 -9.40
CA GLN A 370 14.37 -11.91 -8.38
C GLN A 370 13.07 -11.21 -7.96
N ALA A 371 12.19 -10.95 -8.92
CA ALA A 371 10.88 -10.41 -8.64
C ALA A 371 10.08 -11.34 -7.70
N LEU A 372 10.04 -12.65 -7.99
CA LEU A 372 9.39 -13.64 -7.16
C LEU A 372 9.89 -13.57 -5.70
N GLN A 373 11.21 -13.51 -5.48
CA GLN A 373 11.80 -13.40 -4.13
C GLN A 373 11.37 -12.13 -3.39
N SER A 374 11.40 -10.97 -4.06
CA SER A 374 10.97 -9.71 -3.46
C SER A 374 9.48 -9.73 -3.13
N ILE A 375 8.64 -10.24 -4.04
CA ILE A 375 7.19 -10.33 -3.83
C ILE A 375 6.84 -11.34 -2.71
N ASP A 376 7.55 -12.47 -2.61
CA ASP A 376 7.34 -13.42 -1.51
C ASP A 376 7.69 -12.81 -0.15
N LYS A 377 8.74 -11.97 -0.07
CA LYS A 377 9.02 -11.20 1.16
C LYS A 377 7.91 -10.21 1.47
N ALA A 378 7.36 -9.51 0.48
CA ALA A 378 6.23 -8.61 0.68
C ALA A 378 5.02 -9.36 1.23
N LEU A 379 4.69 -10.53 0.67
CA LEU A 379 3.57 -11.37 1.09
C LEU A 379 3.79 -12.08 2.44
N ALA A 380 5.04 -12.36 2.81
CA ALA A 380 5.37 -12.87 4.14
C ALA A 380 5.15 -11.81 5.24
N ILE A 381 5.32 -10.53 4.89
CA ILE A 381 5.05 -9.40 5.79
C ILE A 381 3.55 -9.07 5.80
N ASP A 382 2.92 -9.01 4.63
CA ASP A 382 1.48 -8.74 4.47
C ASP A 382 0.83 -9.73 3.48
N PRO A 383 0.18 -10.80 4.01
CA PRO A 383 -0.52 -11.81 3.21
C PRO A 383 -1.81 -11.31 2.51
N ASN A 384 -2.21 -10.06 2.70
CA ASN A 384 -3.41 -9.47 2.11
C ASN A 384 -3.09 -8.49 0.97
N LEU A 385 -1.85 -8.44 0.48
CA LEU A 385 -1.48 -7.64 -0.69
C LEU A 385 -1.96 -8.28 -1.99
N SER A 386 -3.20 -7.98 -2.38
CA SER A 386 -3.80 -8.47 -3.63
C SER A 386 -2.95 -8.18 -4.87
N ASP A 387 -2.40 -6.96 -4.99
CA ASP A 387 -1.52 -6.58 -6.12
C ASP A 387 -0.23 -7.41 -6.14
N ALA A 388 0.32 -7.77 -4.97
CA ALA A 388 1.51 -8.61 -4.88
C ALA A 388 1.24 -10.02 -5.42
N TYR A 389 0.07 -10.61 -5.14
CA TYR A 389 -0.33 -11.88 -5.76
C TYR A 389 -0.45 -11.75 -7.29
N ALA A 390 -1.04 -10.67 -7.80
CA ALA A 390 -1.15 -10.47 -9.25
C ALA A 390 0.22 -10.39 -9.92
N VAL A 391 1.17 -9.65 -9.34
CA VAL A 391 2.55 -9.54 -9.85
C VAL A 391 3.29 -10.88 -9.72
N ARG A 392 3.10 -11.61 -8.62
CA ARG A 392 3.68 -12.95 -8.43
C ARG A 392 3.17 -13.94 -9.47
N ALA A 393 1.88 -13.85 -9.82
CA ALA A 393 1.30 -14.68 -10.86
C ALA A 393 1.98 -14.46 -12.22
N VAL A 394 2.28 -13.20 -12.57
CA VAL A 394 3.05 -12.89 -13.79
C VAL A 394 4.45 -13.49 -13.71
N ALA A 395 5.15 -13.35 -12.59
CA ALA A 395 6.48 -13.93 -12.39
C ALA A 395 6.46 -15.46 -12.58
N LYS A 396 5.54 -16.16 -11.91
CA LYS A 396 5.35 -17.62 -12.03
C LYS A 396 5.00 -18.05 -13.45
N TYR A 397 4.14 -17.31 -14.14
CA TYR A 397 3.82 -17.59 -15.54
C TYR A 397 5.07 -17.51 -16.42
N LEU A 398 5.90 -16.47 -16.27
CA LEU A 398 7.16 -16.32 -17.01
C LEU A 398 8.19 -17.40 -16.65
N LEU A 399 8.14 -17.94 -15.44
CA LEU A 399 8.98 -19.06 -14.99
C LEU A 399 8.47 -20.45 -15.42
N GLY A 400 7.36 -20.51 -16.17
CA GLY A 400 6.80 -21.76 -16.68
C GLY A 400 5.85 -22.48 -15.73
N GLU A 401 5.28 -21.76 -14.76
CA GLU A 401 4.34 -22.30 -13.75
C GLU A 401 2.90 -21.75 -13.93
N PRO A 402 2.21 -22.03 -15.06
CA PRO A 402 0.93 -21.39 -15.37
C PRO A 402 -0.20 -21.78 -14.41
N GLN A 403 -0.20 -22.98 -13.82
CA GLN A 403 -1.20 -23.38 -12.82
C GLN A 403 -1.02 -22.60 -11.52
N ALA A 404 0.24 -22.42 -11.07
CA ALA A 404 0.54 -21.64 -9.88
C ALA A 404 0.22 -20.15 -10.07
N ALA A 405 0.43 -19.63 -11.29
CA ALA A 405 0.00 -18.29 -11.67
C ALA A 405 -1.53 -18.12 -11.58
N GLU A 406 -2.30 -19.08 -12.10
CA GLU A 406 -3.76 -19.01 -12.05
C GLU A 406 -4.29 -19.01 -10.60
N SER A 407 -3.66 -19.81 -9.72
CA SER A 407 -3.96 -19.81 -8.28
C SER A 407 -3.68 -18.47 -7.61
N ASP A 408 -2.56 -17.81 -7.96
CA ASP A 408 -2.23 -16.49 -7.42
C ASP A 408 -3.18 -15.41 -7.94
N PHE A 409 -3.59 -15.45 -9.21
CA PHE A 409 -4.63 -14.54 -9.70
C PHE A 409 -5.98 -14.77 -8.99
N ALA A 410 -6.35 -16.04 -8.75
CA ALA A 410 -7.56 -16.35 -7.99
C ALA A 410 -7.48 -15.82 -6.56
N ARG A 411 -6.32 -15.95 -5.91
CA ARG A 411 -6.08 -15.40 -4.57
C ARG A 411 -6.13 -13.87 -4.56
N ALA A 412 -5.52 -13.22 -5.55
CA ALA A 412 -5.60 -11.77 -5.70
C ALA A 412 -7.06 -11.30 -5.77
N LEU A 413 -7.88 -11.97 -6.58
CA LEU A 413 -9.30 -11.64 -6.75
C LEU A 413 -10.18 -12.04 -5.58
N GLN A 414 -9.78 -13.05 -4.80
CA GLN A 414 -10.43 -13.39 -3.54
C GLN A 414 -10.24 -12.28 -2.49
N ILE A 415 -9.03 -11.70 -2.44
CA ILE A 415 -8.71 -10.59 -1.54
C ILE A 415 -9.36 -9.29 -2.03
N ASN A 416 -9.28 -9.02 -3.34
CA ASN A 416 -9.88 -7.84 -3.97
C ASN A 416 -10.57 -8.22 -5.29
N ALA A 417 -11.90 -8.33 -5.23
CA ALA A 417 -12.71 -8.69 -6.39
C ALA A 417 -12.66 -7.68 -7.54
N ASN A 418 -12.17 -6.45 -7.31
CA ASN A 418 -11.97 -5.41 -8.30
C ASN A 418 -10.47 -5.10 -8.50
N ASN A 419 -9.58 -6.08 -8.35
CA ASN A 419 -8.16 -5.86 -8.59
C ASN A 419 -7.87 -5.65 -10.10
N PHE A 420 -7.49 -4.43 -10.46
CA PHE A 420 -7.14 -4.06 -11.83
C PHE A 420 -5.96 -4.88 -12.39
N LEU A 421 -4.86 -5.01 -11.64
CA LEU A 421 -3.65 -5.73 -12.08
C LEU A 421 -3.92 -7.22 -12.32
N ALA A 422 -4.70 -7.85 -11.44
CA ALA A 422 -5.08 -9.25 -11.58
C ALA A 422 -5.88 -9.48 -12.88
N TYR A 423 -6.89 -8.65 -13.15
CA TYR A 423 -7.67 -8.76 -14.39
C TYR A 423 -6.85 -8.43 -15.63
N VAL A 424 -6.07 -7.34 -15.62
CA VAL A 424 -5.35 -6.92 -16.83
C VAL A 424 -4.25 -7.90 -17.22
N TYR A 425 -3.49 -8.41 -16.24
CA TYR A 425 -2.42 -9.38 -16.52
C TYR A 425 -2.97 -10.77 -16.79
N ARG A 426 -3.95 -11.26 -16.02
CA ARG A 426 -4.58 -12.56 -16.29
C ARG A 426 -5.24 -12.56 -17.66
N GLY A 427 -5.93 -11.47 -18.01
CA GLY A 427 -6.59 -11.32 -19.30
C GLY A 427 -5.61 -11.37 -20.46
N PHE A 428 -4.52 -10.60 -20.38
CA PHE A 428 -3.45 -10.64 -21.38
C PHE A 428 -2.81 -12.03 -21.51
N ILE A 429 -2.41 -12.64 -20.39
CA ILE A 429 -1.81 -13.98 -20.35
C ILE A 429 -2.76 -15.03 -20.95
N ARG A 430 -4.06 -14.97 -20.64
CA ARG A 430 -5.07 -15.89 -21.21
C ARG A 430 -5.19 -15.74 -22.72
N VAL A 431 -5.16 -14.52 -23.25
CA VAL A 431 -5.14 -14.30 -24.71
C VAL A 431 -3.88 -14.90 -25.34
N VAL A 432 -2.70 -14.66 -24.75
CA VAL A 432 -1.43 -15.23 -25.20
C VAL A 432 -1.48 -16.77 -25.18
N ALA A 433 -2.11 -17.35 -24.15
CA ALA A 433 -2.31 -18.80 -24.02
C ALA A 433 -3.45 -19.37 -24.89
N GLY A 434 -4.04 -18.57 -25.80
CA GLY A 434 -5.11 -19.00 -26.71
C GLY A 434 -6.52 -18.99 -26.14
N LYS A 435 -6.70 -18.67 -24.85
CA LYS A 435 -8.01 -18.55 -24.17
C LYS A 435 -8.62 -17.17 -24.43
N LYS A 436 -8.90 -16.87 -25.71
CA LYS A 436 -9.26 -15.51 -26.18
C LYS A 436 -10.52 -14.95 -25.49
N GLU A 437 -11.59 -15.72 -25.39
CA GLU A 437 -12.86 -15.27 -24.85
C GLU A 437 -12.74 -14.81 -23.39
N THR A 438 -12.21 -15.68 -22.53
CA THR A 438 -12.02 -15.36 -21.10
C THR A 438 -10.94 -14.30 -20.89
N GLY A 439 -9.92 -14.25 -21.76
CA GLY A 439 -8.88 -13.23 -21.71
C GLY A 439 -9.39 -11.82 -22.04
N PHE A 440 -10.18 -11.66 -23.10
CA PHE A 440 -10.79 -10.37 -23.43
C PHE A 440 -11.88 -9.95 -22.44
N ALA A 441 -12.62 -10.89 -21.85
CA ALA A 441 -13.56 -10.58 -20.77
C ALA A 441 -12.84 -9.99 -19.55
N ASP A 442 -11.70 -10.55 -19.14
CA ASP A 442 -10.88 -10.00 -18.07
C ASP A 442 -10.33 -8.61 -18.42
N LEU A 443 -9.82 -8.40 -19.63
CA LEU A 443 -9.33 -7.10 -20.09
C LEU A 443 -10.45 -6.04 -20.11
N GLN A 444 -11.67 -6.42 -20.50
CA GLN A 444 -12.83 -5.55 -20.43
C GLN A 444 -13.19 -5.19 -18.99
N LYS A 445 -13.13 -6.16 -18.07
CA LYS A 445 -13.38 -5.93 -16.64
C LYS A 445 -12.33 -4.99 -16.04
N ALA A 446 -11.05 -5.15 -16.39
CA ALA A 446 -9.98 -4.24 -15.96
C ALA A 446 -10.26 -2.79 -16.39
N ILE A 447 -10.65 -2.57 -17.66
CA ILE A 447 -10.98 -1.24 -18.16
C ILE A 447 -12.24 -0.68 -17.49
N ALA A 448 -13.24 -1.51 -17.17
CA ALA A 448 -14.41 -1.06 -16.43
C ALA A 448 -14.08 -0.64 -14.98
N ILE A 449 -13.10 -1.30 -14.35
CA ILE A 449 -12.60 -0.95 -13.01
C ILE A 449 -11.82 0.37 -13.05
N SER A 450 -11.02 0.60 -14.09
CA SER A 450 -10.16 1.78 -14.20
C SER A 450 -10.19 2.37 -15.62
N PRO A 451 -11.27 3.09 -15.97
CA PRO A 451 -11.51 3.56 -17.35
C PRO A 451 -10.57 4.68 -17.79
N LYS A 452 -9.80 5.27 -16.86
CA LYS A 452 -8.78 6.29 -17.14
C LYS A 452 -7.35 5.77 -16.98
N ASN A 453 -7.15 4.45 -16.93
CA ASN A 453 -5.82 3.87 -16.83
C ASN A 453 -5.30 3.46 -18.23
N ALA A 454 -4.17 4.04 -18.64
CA ALA A 454 -3.61 3.81 -19.98
C ALA A 454 -3.08 2.38 -20.19
N ILE A 455 -2.65 1.71 -19.11
CA ILE A 455 -2.11 0.34 -19.15
C ILE A 455 -3.19 -0.64 -19.60
N GLY A 456 -4.44 -0.47 -19.14
CA GLY A 456 -5.57 -1.34 -19.51
C GLY A 456 -5.81 -1.37 -21.01
N TYR A 457 -5.90 -0.18 -21.62
CA TYR A 457 -6.04 -0.04 -23.08
C TYR A 457 -4.80 -0.55 -23.83
N SER A 458 -3.59 -0.25 -23.34
CA SER A 458 -2.36 -0.72 -23.98
C SER A 458 -2.24 -2.26 -23.98
N LEU A 459 -2.52 -2.93 -22.86
CA LEU A 459 -2.47 -4.39 -22.78
C LEU A 459 -3.60 -5.05 -23.58
N ARG A 460 -4.78 -4.43 -23.66
CA ARG A 460 -5.83 -4.92 -24.58
C ARG A 460 -5.46 -4.72 -26.05
N GLY A 461 -4.78 -3.62 -26.38
CA GLY A 461 -4.20 -3.41 -27.71
C GLY A 461 -3.16 -4.47 -28.06
N GLN A 462 -2.29 -4.83 -27.11
CA GLN A 462 -1.30 -5.91 -27.28
C GLN A 462 -1.97 -7.26 -27.45
N ALA A 463 -3.05 -7.53 -26.69
CA ALA A 463 -3.85 -8.74 -26.87
C ALA A 463 -4.46 -8.82 -28.28
N TYR A 464 -5.01 -7.72 -28.82
CA TYR A 464 -5.50 -7.69 -30.19
C TYR A 464 -4.39 -7.92 -31.22
N ALA A 465 -3.26 -7.24 -31.06
CA ALA A 465 -2.10 -7.41 -31.94
C ALA A 465 -1.60 -8.86 -31.97
N ASN A 466 -1.53 -9.53 -30.82
CA ASN A 466 -1.18 -10.95 -30.71
C ASN A 466 -2.18 -11.84 -31.47
N THR A 467 -3.46 -11.48 -31.48
CA THR A 467 -4.46 -12.20 -32.28
C THR A 467 -4.48 -11.82 -33.77
N GLY A 468 -3.57 -10.95 -34.22
CA GLY A 468 -3.49 -10.44 -35.60
C GLY A 468 -4.47 -9.31 -35.93
N ASP A 469 -5.26 -8.84 -34.97
CA ASP A 469 -6.21 -7.75 -35.18
C ASP A 469 -5.54 -6.40 -34.93
N TYR A 470 -4.67 -6.01 -35.87
CA TYR A 470 -3.91 -4.77 -35.76
C TYR A 470 -4.81 -3.52 -35.79
N ALA A 471 -6.01 -3.60 -36.38
CA ALA A 471 -6.92 -2.45 -36.47
C ALA A 471 -7.50 -2.11 -35.10
N ARG A 472 -7.99 -3.13 -34.38
CA ARG A 472 -8.42 -2.95 -32.99
C ARG A 472 -7.25 -2.62 -32.08
N ALA A 473 -6.06 -3.21 -32.30
CA ALA A 473 -4.87 -2.85 -31.55
C ALA A 473 -4.54 -1.35 -31.64
N ILE A 474 -4.50 -0.79 -32.85
CA ILE A 474 -4.26 0.64 -33.08
C ILE A 474 -5.32 1.51 -32.38
N SER A 475 -6.59 1.14 -32.46
CA SER A 475 -7.68 1.86 -31.77
C SER A 475 -7.49 1.88 -30.25
N GLU A 476 -7.09 0.75 -29.66
CA GLU A 476 -6.80 0.66 -28.23
C GLU A 476 -5.56 1.45 -27.83
N TYR A 477 -4.49 1.42 -28.62
CA TYR A 477 -3.33 2.28 -28.37
C TYR A 477 -3.64 3.77 -28.50
N ASN A 478 -4.52 4.16 -29.43
CA ASN A 478 -5.00 5.54 -29.52
C ASN A 478 -5.68 5.98 -28.22
N ARG A 479 -6.54 5.13 -27.65
CA ARG A 479 -7.17 5.40 -26.34
C ARG A 479 -6.14 5.53 -25.22
N ALA A 480 -5.16 4.62 -25.17
CA ALA A 480 -4.06 4.70 -24.21
C ALA A 480 -3.28 6.02 -24.33
N LEU A 481 -3.03 6.49 -25.56
CA LEU A 481 -2.29 7.72 -25.84
C LEU A 481 -3.13 8.98 -25.64
N GLN A 482 -4.45 8.92 -25.76
CA GLN A 482 -5.34 10.01 -25.34
C GLN A 482 -5.29 10.23 -23.82
N ILE A 483 -5.18 9.14 -23.05
CA ILE A 483 -5.06 9.18 -21.59
C ILE A 483 -3.65 9.62 -21.18
N LYS A 484 -2.61 9.00 -21.78
CA LYS A 484 -1.21 9.27 -21.48
C LYS A 484 -0.44 9.62 -22.77
N PRO A 485 -0.38 10.92 -23.15
CA PRO A 485 0.23 11.36 -24.40
C PRO A 485 1.72 11.07 -24.57
N ASN A 486 2.44 10.82 -23.47
CA ASN A 486 3.87 10.48 -23.44
C ASN A 486 4.11 9.00 -23.12
N TYR A 487 3.20 8.10 -23.52
CA TYR A 487 3.34 6.67 -23.25
C TYR A 487 4.19 5.95 -24.31
N GLY A 488 5.52 5.91 -24.07
CA GLY A 488 6.49 5.40 -25.05
C GLY A 488 6.26 3.98 -25.55
N SER A 489 5.84 3.05 -24.68
CA SER A 489 5.53 1.67 -25.10
C SER A 489 4.27 1.58 -25.97
N ALA A 490 3.25 2.41 -25.71
CA ALA A 490 2.06 2.46 -26.56
C ALA A 490 2.38 3.00 -27.96
N TYR A 491 3.24 4.03 -28.09
CA TYR A 491 3.75 4.46 -29.39
C TYR A 491 4.52 3.34 -30.09
N ALA A 492 5.45 2.67 -29.42
CA ALA A 492 6.23 1.59 -30.04
C ALA A 492 5.33 0.47 -30.59
N ASN A 493 4.37 0.02 -29.76
CA ASN A 493 3.44 -1.04 -30.13
C ASN A 493 2.46 -0.62 -31.24
N ARG A 494 1.97 0.63 -31.20
CA ARG A 494 1.12 1.18 -32.27
C ARG A 494 1.91 1.32 -33.57
N GLY A 495 3.17 1.74 -33.49
CA GLY A 495 4.08 1.85 -34.61
C GLY A 495 4.28 0.50 -35.31
N VAL A 496 4.57 -0.56 -34.54
CA VAL A 496 4.67 -1.94 -35.07
C VAL A 496 3.33 -2.40 -35.68
N ALA A 497 2.20 -2.14 -35.03
CA ALA A 497 0.88 -2.49 -35.57
C ALA A 497 0.60 -1.75 -36.91
N HIS A 498 1.02 -0.48 -37.03
CA HIS A 498 0.97 0.24 -38.30
C HIS A 498 1.87 -0.40 -39.37
N MET A 499 3.08 -0.85 -39.04
CA MET A 499 3.95 -1.57 -39.98
C MET A 499 3.29 -2.84 -40.50
N GLN A 500 2.62 -3.61 -39.63
CA GLN A 500 1.90 -4.83 -40.01
C GLN A 500 0.72 -4.56 -40.94
N GLN A 501 0.13 -3.36 -40.87
CA GLN A 501 -0.90 -2.90 -41.80
C GLN A 501 -0.34 -2.15 -43.02
N GLN A 502 0.97 -2.15 -43.23
CA GLN A 502 1.65 -1.41 -44.31
C GLN A 502 1.46 0.12 -44.23
N ASN A 503 1.06 0.64 -43.06
CA ASN A 503 0.96 2.07 -42.77
C ASN A 503 2.34 2.64 -42.34
N PHE A 504 3.35 2.46 -43.20
CA PHE A 504 4.77 2.67 -42.85
C PHE A 504 5.10 4.09 -42.38
N LYS A 505 4.45 5.12 -42.94
CA LYS A 505 4.68 6.53 -42.56
C LYS A 505 4.24 6.81 -41.13
N GLN A 506 3.02 6.40 -40.75
CA GLN A 506 2.52 6.52 -39.39
C GLN A 506 3.35 5.66 -38.43
N GLY A 507 3.67 4.43 -38.84
CA GLY A 507 4.49 3.52 -38.06
C GLY A 507 5.85 4.11 -37.70
N LEU A 508 6.55 4.72 -38.67
CA LEU A 508 7.86 5.33 -38.45
C LEU A 508 7.77 6.49 -37.46
N ALA A 509 6.80 7.38 -37.63
CA ALA A 509 6.61 8.52 -36.74
C ALA A 509 6.39 8.08 -35.28
N ASP A 510 5.62 7.01 -35.08
CA ASP A 510 5.35 6.44 -33.77
C ASP A 510 6.60 5.83 -33.12
N VAL A 511 7.36 5.00 -33.85
CA VAL A 511 8.58 4.39 -33.27
C VAL A 511 9.67 5.42 -33.02
N GLU A 512 9.77 6.47 -33.83
CA GLU A 512 10.68 7.60 -33.56
C GLU A 512 10.27 8.39 -32.32
N LYS A 513 8.96 8.62 -32.13
CA LYS A 513 8.45 9.24 -30.90
C LYS A 513 8.74 8.36 -29.68
N ALA A 514 8.57 7.05 -29.79
CA ALA A 514 8.90 6.10 -28.74
C ALA A 514 10.39 6.13 -28.37
N LEU A 515 11.29 6.18 -29.36
CA LEU A 515 12.75 6.28 -29.14
C LEU A 515 13.18 7.63 -28.54
N LYS A 516 12.47 8.73 -28.87
CA LYS A 516 12.69 10.03 -28.21
C LYS A 516 12.30 9.99 -26.73
N LEU A 517 11.22 9.27 -26.38
CA LEU A 517 10.75 9.12 -25.00
C LEU A 517 11.62 8.12 -24.22
N ASN A 518 12.05 7.03 -24.86
CA ASN A 518 12.93 6.03 -24.28
C ASN A 518 13.92 5.50 -25.34
N PRO A 519 15.18 5.98 -25.33
CA PRO A 519 16.23 5.54 -26.26
C PRO A 519 16.63 4.06 -26.16
N SER A 520 16.18 3.37 -25.11
CA SER A 520 16.37 1.95 -24.86
C SER A 520 15.07 1.16 -25.05
N ASN A 521 14.15 1.62 -25.92
CA ASN A 521 12.94 0.88 -26.24
C ASN A 521 13.19 -0.16 -27.35
N GLU A 522 13.25 -1.44 -26.99
CA GLU A 522 13.49 -2.54 -27.92
C GLU A 522 12.48 -2.60 -29.07
N THR A 523 11.18 -2.58 -28.74
CA THR A 523 10.09 -2.69 -29.73
C THR A 523 10.11 -1.56 -30.76
N ALA A 524 10.52 -0.37 -30.35
CA ALA A 524 10.65 0.75 -31.28
C ALA A 524 11.79 0.54 -32.29
N TYR A 525 12.94 0.00 -31.86
CA TYR A 525 14.01 -0.40 -32.79
C TYR A 525 13.54 -1.51 -33.73
N GLN A 526 12.79 -2.51 -33.23
CA GLN A 526 12.23 -3.56 -34.08
C GLN A 526 11.29 -2.99 -35.16
N GLY A 527 10.37 -2.10 -34.78
CA GLY A 527 9.47 -1.45 -35.74
C GLY A 527 10.21 -0.61 -36.77
N ARG A 528 11.26 0.12 -36.37
CA ARG A 528 12.09 0.90 -37.31
C ARG A 528 12.94 0.01 -38.22
N ALA A 529 13.41 -1.13 -37.73
CA ALA A 529 14.06 -2.13 -38.57
C ALA A 529 13.10 -2.72 -39.61
N ILE A 530 11.86 -3.04 -39.24
CA ILE A 530 10.81 -3.48 -40.17
C ILE A 530 10.53 -2.42 -41.26
N TYR A 531 10.50 -1.14 -40.89
CA TYR A 531 10.41 -0.04 -41.85
C TYR A 531 11.57 -0.07 -42.85
N TYR A 532 12.81 -0.21 -42.39
CA TYR A 532 13.96 -0.26 -43.27
C TYR A 532 14.01 -1.50 -44.17
N ILE A 533 13.51 -2.66 -43.70
CA ILE A 533 13.29 -3.84 -44.55
C ILE A 533 12.36 -3.51 -45.72
N ASN A 534 11.25 -2.82 -45.45
CA ASN A 534 10.31 -2.41 -46.50
C ASN A 534 10.97 -1.46 -47.52
N GLN A 535 11.85 -0.57 -47.05
CA GLN A 535 12.64 0.31 -47.92
C GLN A 535 13.83 -0.37 -48.61
N LYS A 536 14.04 -1.67 -48.37
CA LYS A 536 15.21 -2.45 -48.82
C LYS A 536 16.55 -1.89 -48.30
N ASP A 537 16.53 -1.07 -47.25
CA ASP A 537 17.74 -0.62 -46.55
C ASP A 537 18.11 -1.64 -45.45
N PHE A 538 18.58 -2.81 -45.90
CA PHE A 538 18.90 -3.91 -45.01
C PHE A 538 20.08 -3.60 -44.06
N ARG A 539 20.93 -2.62 -44.39
CA ARG A 539 22.03 -2.17 -43.51
C ARG A 539 21.49 -1.44 -42.29
N ARG A 540 20.60 -0.48 -42.48
CA ARG A 540 19.97 0.23 -41.34
C ARG A 540 19.06 -0.68 -40.55
N SER A 541 18.32 -1.57 -41.21
CA SER A 541 17.54 -2.60 -40.53
C SER A 541 18.41 -3.46 -39.60
N LEU A 542 19.55 -3.96 -40.11
CA LEU A 542 20.46 -4.79 -39.32
C LEU A 542 21.02 -4.03 -38.10
N ALA A 543 21.35 -2.75 -38.25
CA ALA A 543 21.83 -1.92 -37.15
C ALA A 543 20.77 -1.79 -36.03
N ASP A 544 19.52 -1.48 -36.39
CA ASP A 544 18.43 -1.37 -35.42
C ASP A 544 18.09 -2.70 -34.78
N ALA A 545 18.05 -3.79 -35.55
CA ALA A 545 17.78 -5.14 -35.04
C ALA A 545 18.91 -5.64 -34.11
N THR A 546 20.16 -5.22 -34.37
CA THR A 546 21.30 -5.48 -33.49
C THR A 546 21.14 -4.72 -32.18
N ARG A 547 20.79 -3.43 -32.25
CA ARG A 547 20.54 -2.61 -31.07
C ARG A 547 19.39 -3.18 -30.22
N ALA A 548 18.29 -3.58 -30.86
CA ALA A 548 17.16 -4.22 -30.19
C ALA A 548 17.60 -5.48 -29.42
N SER A 549 18.37 -6.36 -30.05
CA SER A 549 18.84 -7.61 -29.42
C SER A 549 19.73 -7.41 -28.18
N GLN A 550 20.33 -6.22 -28.01
CA GLN A 550 21.20 -5.87 -26.89
C GLN A 550 20.44 -5.27 -25.69
N ILE A 551 19.21 -4.81 -25.87
CA ILE A 551 18.52 -3.95 -24.89
C ILE A 551 17.92 -4.73 -23.71
N ASN A 552 17.48 -5.98 -23.89
CA ASN A 552 16.86 -6.78 -22.82
C ASN A 552 17.00 -8.30 -23.03
N GLY A 553 18.21 -8.78 -23.30
CA GLY A 553 18.47 -10.22 -23.39
C GLY A 553 17.70 -10.90 -24.52
N ALA A 554 18.11 -10.61 -25.76
CA ALA A 554 17.85 -11.48 -26.91
C ALA A 554 16.35 -11.80 -27.15
N SER A 555 15.53 -10.84 -27.60
CA SER A 555 14.20 -11.19 -28.13
C SER A 555 14.33 -12.07 -29.38
N PRO A 556 13.56 -13.17 -29.49
CA PRO A 556 13.48 -13.96 -30.72
C PRO A 556 13.21 -13.08 -31.95
N ASP A 557 12.28 -12.12 -31.84
CA ASP A 557 11.84 -11.26 -32.95
C ASP A 557 12.98 -10.40 -33.48
N SER A 558 13.83 -9.88 -32.59
CA SER A 558 15.02 -9.10 -32.95
C SER A 558 15.98 -9.93 -33.81
N TYR A 559 16.15 -11.22 -33.51
CA TYR A 559 16.97 -12.13 -34.32
C TYR A 559 16.29 -12.56 -35.62
N VAL A 560 14.96 -12.69 -35.65
CA VAL A 560 14.23 -12.90 -36.91
C VAL A 560 14.48 -11.72 -37.86
N ILE A 561 14.37 -10.50 -37.36
CA ILE A 561 14.63 -9.27 -38.14
C ILE A 561 16.09 -9.21 -38.61
N GLN A 562 17.06 -9.59 -37.76
CA GLN A 562 18.47 -9.73 -38.20
C GLN A 562 18.61 -10.76 -39.31
N GLY A 563 17.97 -11.92 -39.19
CA GLY A 563 17.95 -12.98 -40.19
C GLY A 563 17.45 -12.48 -41.54
N VAL A 564 16.28 -11.84 -41.57
CA VAL A 564 15.70 -11.24 -42.77
C VAL A 564 16.61 -10.16 -43.37
N SER A 565 17.23 -9.34 -42.52
CA SER A 565 18.19 -8.31 -42.96
C SER A 565 19.43 -8.94 -43.62
N TYR A 566 19.96 -10.03 -43.06
CA TYR A 566 21.07 -10.77 -43.67
C TYR A 566 20.69 -11.43 -45.00
N ILE A 567 19.48 -11.95 -45.13
CA ILE A 567 18.96 -12.46 -46.42
C ILE A 567 18.98 -11.35 -47.47
N GLY A 568 18.44 -10.17 -47.14
CA GLY A 568 18.44 -9.01 -48.03
C GLY A 568 19.83 -8.50 -48.40
N LEU A 569 20.83 -8.71 -47.54
CA LEU A 569 22.24 -8.41 -47.79
C LEU A 569 22.99 -9.52 -48.55
N GLY A 570 22.33 -10.64 -48.88
CA GLY A 570 22.95 -11.80 -49.52
C GLY A 570 23.83 -12.66 -48.61
N ASN A 571 23.79 -12.44 -47.29
CA ASN A 571 24.61 -13.18 -46.33
C ASN A 571 23.83 -14.37 -45.73
N ARG A 572 23.75 -15.46 -46.48
CA ARG A 572 22.98 -16.67 -46.08
C ARG A 572 23.46 -17.29 -44.77
N GLU A 573 24.77 -17.38 -44.55
CA GLU A 573 25.34 -17.98 -43.34
C GLU A 573 24.93 -17.23 -42.07
N ARG A 574 25.07 -15.90 -42.07
CA ARG A 574 24.65 -15.09 -40.92
C ARG A 574 23.14 -15.07 -40.73
N ALA A 575 22.37 -15.14 -41.82
CA ALA A 575 20.92 -15.28 -41.73
C ALA A 575 20.51 -16.57 -41.01
N LYS A 576 21.15 -17.70 -41.36
CA LYS A 576 20.91 -18.99 -40.73
C LYS A 576 21.24 -18.97 -39.24
N ILE A 577 22.39 -18.41 -38.85
CA ILE A 577 22.79 -18.28 -37.44
C ILE A 577 21.77 -17.45 -36.64
N ALA A 578 21.35 -16.30 -37.17
CA ALA A 578 20.38 -15.45 -36.50
C ALA A 578 19.02 -16.15 -36.32
N LEU A 579 18.50 -16.79 -37.38
CA LEU A 579 17.23 -17.50 -37.31
C LEU A 579 17.27 -18.75 -36.43
N GLN A 580 18.40 -19.47 -36.37
CA GLN A 580 18.60 -20.57 -35.41
C GLN A 580 18.56 -20.04 -33.98
N LYS A 581 19.19 -18.89 -33.71
CA LYS A 581 19.13 -18.25 -32.40
C LYS A 581 17.70 -17.86 -32.03
N ALA A 582 16.94 -17.29 -32.97
CA ALA A 582 15.54 -16.97 -32.77
C ALA A 582 14.71 -18.21 -32.41
N ALA A 583 14.84 -19.30 -33.17
CA ALA A 583 14.13 -20.56 -32.94
C ALA A 583 14.44 -21.14 -31.54
N GLN A 584 15.72 -21.16 -31.14
CA GLN A 584 16.12 -21.61 -29.79
C GLN A 584 15.47 -20.77 -28.68
N LEU A 585 15.36 -19.45 -28.87
CA LEU A 585 14.77 -18.56 -27.88
C LEU A 585 13.24 -18.74 -27.79
N TYR A 586 12.56 -18.92 -28.91
CA TYR A 586 11.13 -19.26 -28.93
C TYR A 586 10.86 -20.59 -28.19
N GLU A 587 11.66 -21.63 -28.46
CA GLU A 587 11.56 -22.92 -27.78
C GLU A 587 11.79 -22.79 -26.27
N LYS A 588 12.85 -22.09 -25.85
CA LYS A 588 13.15 -21.86 -24.44
C LYS A 588 12.00 -21.14 -23.72
N ARG A 589 11.27 -20.28 -24.42
CA ARG A 589 10.11 -19.53 -23.90
C ARG A 589 8.79 -20.31 -24.02
N GLY A 590 8.82 -21.56 -24.53
CA GLY A 590 7.63 -22.37 -24.78
C GLY A 590 6.71 -21.82 -25.88
N ASN A 591 7.16 -20.82 -26.64
CA ASN A 591 6.37 -20.22 -27.71
C ASN A 591 6.58 -21.00 -29.02
N ARG A 592 5.69 -21.94 -29.31
CA ARG A 592 5.67 -22.70 -30.57
C ARG A 592 4.60 -22.21 -31.55
N GLY A 593 4.17 -20.96 -31.38
CA GLY A 593 3.13 -20.33 -32.19
C GLY A 593 3.58 -19.99 -33.61
N LYS A 594 2.79 -19.14 -34.27
CA LYS A 594 2.99 -18.77 -35.68
C LYS A 594 4.40 -18.22 -35.95
N ASP A 595 4.91 -17.32 -35.12
CA ASP A 595 6.22 -16.68 -35.36
C ASP A 595 7.39 -17.69 -35.30
N TYR A 596 7.29 -18.70 -34.43
CA TYR A 596 8.25 -19.80 -34.41
C TYR A 596 8.17 -20.65 -35.69
N GLN A 597 6.96 -20.99 -36.16
CA GLN A 597 6.79 -21.73 -37.41
C GLN A 597 7.29 -20.95 -38.62
N ASP A 598 7.02 -19.65 -38.68
CA ASP A 598 7.52 -18.75 -39.73
C ASP A 598 9.06 -18.70 -39.71
N THR A 599 9.66 -18.68 -38.52
CA THR A 599 11.13 -18.75 -38.35
C THR A 599 11.70 -20.07 -38.88
N LEU A 600 11.06 -21.21 -38.58
CA LEU A 600 11.47 -22.51 -39.10
C LEU A 600 11.31 -22.61 -40.62
N ALA A 601 10.27 -21.99 -41.18
CA ALA A 601 10.07 -21.92 -42.63
C ALA A 601 11.20 -21.14 -43.30
N LEU A 602 11.62 -20.00 -42.74
CA LEU A 602 12.78 -19.25 -43.23
C LEU A 602 14.08 -20.06 -43.16
N LEU A 603 14.29 -20.84 -42.09
CA LEU A 603 15.47 -21.72 -41.98
C LEU A 603 15.49 -22.80 -43.06
N LYS A 604 14.34 -23.38 -43.40
CA LYS A 604 14.23 -24.36 -44.49
C LYS A 604 14.57 -23.77 -45.85
N LEU A 605 14.26 -22.50 -46.09
CA LEU A 605 14.60 -21.80 -47.34
C LEU A 605 16.11 -21.46 -47.47
N LEU A 606 16.84 -21.52 -46.36
CA LEU A 606 18.29 -21.27 -46.29
C LEU A 606 19.13 -22.54 -46.17
N SER A 607 18.46 -23.70 -46.08
CA SER A 607 19.06 -25.03 -46.09
C SER A 607 19.21 -25.50 -47.52
#